data_AF-A0A960S0L7-F1
#
_entry.id   AF-A0A960S0L7-F1
#
_cell.length_a   1.000
_cell.length_b   1.000
_cell.length_c   1.000
_cell.angle_alpha   90.00
_cell.angle_beta   90.00
_cell.angle_gamma   90.00
#
_symmetry.space_group_name_H-M   'P 1'
#
loop_
_entity.id
_entity.type
_entity.pdbx_description
1 polymer ?
#
loop_
_entity_poly.entity_id
_entity_poly.type
_entity_poly.pdbx_seq_one_letter_code
_entity_poly.pdbx_strand_id
1 'polypeptide(L)'
;LPYEIPGKLPSDLDTNPTGLYATAIGQHTLIVTPLQTAVQLTSISNGGHRYKPQIISMIAGKKSGPLYEEIPTLTNYSLKEGHYLSGLDFPLVCLPPCKEEPLVKKYSPELSGKIPLPPTVKKQLLEGMRRVVKRQAKNGIFSLSRIYKDYPGLISDFVDLKTQLIGKTSTSEVVERLDLDKPDEIPLYTHVWFGGISYEKSPKPFKFDKPELVVVVYLKYGGYGNEAIPLATQMVKKWREIKSKK
;
A
#
# COMPACT_ATOMS: atom_id res chain seq x y z
N LEU A 1 -2.28 -8.20 -7.03
CA LEU A 1 -1.35 -9.36 -6.98
C LEU A 1 -2.20 -10.59 -6.71
N PRO A 2 -1.78 -11.81 -7.10
CA PRO A 2 -2.47 -13.01 -6.63
C PRO A 2 -2.39 -13.06 -5.09
N TYR A 3 -3.40 -13.68 -4.45
CA TYR A 3 -3.48 -13.87 -2.99
C TYR A 3 -3.69 -12.61 -2.12
N GLU A 4 -4.30 -11.55 -2.66
CA GLU A 4 -4.78 -10.46 -1.80
C GLU A 4 -5.96 -10.94 -0.94
N ILE A 5 -5.83 -10.80 0.39
CA ILE A 5 -6.87 -11.17 1.35
C ILE A 5 -7.91 -10.03 1.40
N PRO A 6 -9.22 -10.30 1.26
CA PRO A 6 -10.26 -9.26 1.24
C PRO A 6 -10.57 -8.65 2.62
N GLY A 7 -9.97 -9.15 3.70
CA GLY A 7 -10.33 -8.79 5.07
C GLY A 7 -11.56 -9.56 5.56
N LYS A 8 -12.13 -9.13 6.68
CA LYS A 8 -13.33 -9.72 7.28
C LYS A 8 -14.24 -8.62 7.81
N LEU A 9 -15.51 -8.64 7.40
CA LEU A 9 -16.55 -7.81 8.01
C LEU A 9 -17.31 -8.63 9.05
N PRO A 10 -17.74 -8.04 10.17
CA PRO A 10 -18.61 -8.71 11.13
C PRO A 10 -19.98 -9.02 10.50
N SER A 11 -20.57 -10.15 10.88
CA SER A 11 -21.86 -10.62 10.36
C SER A 11 -23.02 -10.47 11.37
N ASP A 12 -22.71 -10.13 12.62
CA ASP A 12 -23.64 -10.08 13.74
C ASP A 12 -24.15 -8.66 14.06
N LEU A 13 -23.80 -7.66 13.23
CA LEU A 13 -24.03 -6.25 13.54
C LEU A 13 -25.51 -5.87 13.67
N ASP A 14 -26.40 -6.57 12.99
CA ASP A 14 -27.85 -6.30 13.05
C ASP A 14 -28.46 -6.73 14.40
N THR A 15 -27.87 -7.74 15.04
CA THR A 15 -28.36 -8.31 16.30
C THR A 15 -27.55 -7.89 17.53
N ASN A 16 -26.29 -7.49 17.32
CA ASN A 16 -25.34 -7.19 18.39
C ASN A 16 -25.01 -5.69 18.42
N PRO A 17 -25.75 -4.88 19.21
CA PRO A 17 -25.50 -3.44 19.30
C PRO A 17 -24.11 -3.13 19.88
N THR A 18 -23.61 -3.95 20.81
CA THR A 18 -22.26 -3.80 21.36
C THR A 18 -21.19 -4.02 20.27
N GLY A 19 -21.37 -5.05 19.44
CA GLY A 19 -20.52 -5.32 18.27
C GLY A 19 -20.55 -4.20 17.24
N LEU A 20 -21.71 -3.56 17.05
CA LEU A 20 -21.84 -2.38 16.18
C LEU A 20 -20.98 -1.21 16.69
N TYR A 21 -21.05 -0.87 17.97
CA TYR A 21 -20.23 0.19 18.55
C TYR A 21 -18.73 -0.12 18.49
N ALA A 22 -18.35 -1.38 18.77
CA ALA A 22 -16.95 -1.82 18.66
C ALA A 22 -16.46 -1.76 17.20
N THR A 23 -17.29 -2.14 16.23
CA THR A 23 -16.95 -2.07 14.80
C THR A 23 -16.79 -0.62 14.33
N ALA A 24 -17.61 0.31 14.84
CA ALA A 24 -17.53 1.72 14.49
C ALA A 24 -16.18 2.38 14.86
N ILE A 25 -15.49 1.85 15.86
CA ILE A 25 -14.14 2.29 16.26
C ILE A 25 -13.01 1.44 15.62
N GLY A 26 -13.36 0.50 14.74
CA GLY A 26 -12.40 -0.38 14.06
C GLY A 26 -11.97 -1.59 14.89
N GLN A 27 -12.75 -1.98 15.89
CA GLN A 27 -12.58 -3.22 16.67
C GLN A 27 -13.63 -4.26 16.25
N HIS A 28 -13.91 -5.24 17.13
CA HIS A 28 -14.74 -6.42 16.83
C HIS A 28 -14.06 -7.36 15.82
N THR A 29 -14.82 -8.25 15.16
CA THR A 29 -14.28 -9.18 14.16
C THR A 29 -13.89 -8.52 12.83
N LEU A 30 -13.75 -7.18 12.80
CA LEU A 30 -13.33 -6.41 11.64
C LEU A 30 -11.83 -6.62 11.39
N ILE A 31 -11.47 -7.09 10.20
CA ILE A 31 -10.08 -7.27 9.78
C ILE A 31 -9.88 -6.56 8.45
N VAL A 32 -8.84 -5.73 8.36
CA VAL A 32 -8.47 -4.97 7.16
C VAL A 32 -6.99 -5.13 6.86
N THR A 33 -6.61 -5.07 5.59
CA THR A 33 -5.20 -5.13 5.18
C THR A 33 -4.57 -3.72 5.15
N PRO A 34 -3.25 -3.59 5.36
CA PRO A 34 -2.56 -2.32 5.20
C PRO A 34 -2.76 -1.67 3.82
N LEU A 35 -2.88 -2.51 2.77
CA LEU A 35 -3.16 -2.04 1.42
C LEU A 35 -4.56 -1.43 1.31
N GLN A 36 -5.58 -2.05 1.90
CA GLN A 36 -6.94 -1.49 1.95
C GLN A 36 -6.98 -0.14 2.68
N THR A 37 -6.28 -0.02 3.82
CA THR A 37 -6.14 1.24 4.55
C THR A 37 -5.42 2.30 3.71
N ALA A 38 -4.38 1.93 2.96
CA ALA A 38 -3.68 2.86 2.07
C ALA A 38 -4.58 3.35 0.94
N VAL A 39 -5.37 2.47 0.32
CA VAL A 39 -6.36 2.83 -0.70
C VAL A 39 -7.44 3.74 -0.14
N GLN A 40 -7.92 3.50 1.09
CA GLN A 40 -8.88 4.36 1.78
C GLN A 40 -8.31 5.77 1.98
N LEU A 41 -7.10 5.90 2.56
CA LEU A 41 -6.46 7.20 2.79
C LEU A 41 -6.18 7.95 1.48
N THR A 42 -5.78 7.23 0.43
CA THR A 42 -5.57 7.78 -0.91
C THR A 42 -6.87 8.33 -1.51
N SER A 43 -8.01 7.65 -1.28
CA SER A 43 -9.30 8.17 -1.72
C SER A 43 -9.66 9.48 -1.03
N ILE A 44 -9.32 9.64 0.25
CA ILE A 44 -9.57 10.88 1.01
C ILE A 44 -8.71 12.02 0.46
N SER A 45 -7.40 11.80 0.23
CA SER A 45 -6.51 12.82 -0.33
C SER A 45 -6.96 13.27 -1.73
N ASN A 46 -7.38 12.31 -2.56
CA ASN A 46 -7.79 12.54 -3.95
C ASN A 46 -9.25 13.00 -4.11
N GLY A 47 -9.91 13.45 -3.04
CA GLY A 47 -11.25 14.02 -3.10
C GLY A 47 -12.35 13.00 -3.41
N GLY A 48 -12.19 11.77 -2.93
CA GLY A 48 -13.14 10.67 -3.09
C GLY A 48 -12.81 9.71 -4.24
N HIS A 49 -11.84 10.01 -5.10
CA HIS A 49 -11.46 9.13 -6.21
C HIS A 49 -10.63 7.95 -5.71
N ARG A 50 -11.17 6.74 -5.87
CA ARG A 50 -10.49 5.48 -5.53
C ARG A 50 -9.75 4.97 -6.76
N TYR A 51 -8.44 4.87 -6.66
CA TYR A 51 -7.58 4.29 -7.69
C TYR A 51 -7.29 2.82 -7.39
N LYS A 52 -7.12 2.03 -8.44
CA LYS A 52 -6.66 0.66 -8.32
C LYS A 52 -5.15 0.64 -8.09
N PRO A 53 -4.64 -0.01 -7.03
CA PRO A 53 -3.21 -0.08 -6.78
C PRO A 53 -2.50 -0.87 -7.89
N GLN A 54 -1.43 -0.30 -8.43
CA GLN A 54 -0.61 -0.90 -9.49
C GLN A 54 0.86 -0.82 -9.07
N ILE A 55 1.63 -1.87 -9.36
CA ILE A 55 3.08 -1.93 -9.09
C ILE A 55 3.88 -1.68 -10.39
N ILE A 56 3.33 -2.12 -11.52
CA ILE A 56 3.98 -2.03 -12.83
C ILE A 56 3.69 -0.65 -13.42
N SER A 57 4.74 0.12 -13.72
CA SER A 57 4.64 1.40 -14.43
C SER A 57 4.81 1.25 -15.94
N MET A 58 5.74 0.39 -16.36
CA MET A 58 6.07 0.16 -17.77
C MET A 58 6.61 -1.25 -17.94
N ILE A 59 6.10 -1.95 -18.95
CA ILE A 59 6.74 -3.15 -19.49
C ILE A 59 7.48 -2.71 -20.73
N ALA A 60 8.80 -2.84 -20.70
CA ALA A 60 9.66 -2.65 -21.86
C ALA A 60 10.32 -3.98 -22.17
N GLY A 61 10.24 -4.40 -23.41
CA GLY A 61 10.85 -5.63 -23.86
C GLY A 61 10.81 -5.74 -25.36
N LYS A 62 11.21 -6.90 -25.83
CA LYS A 62 11.02 -7.27 -27.21
C LYS A 62 9.74 -8.08 -27.28
N LYS A 63 8.87 -7.76 -28.22
CA LYS A 63 7.77 -8.66 -28.55
C LYS A 63 8.43 -9.89 -29.15
N SER A 64 8.60 -10.95 -28.36
CA SER A 64 8.71 -12.26 -28.97
C SER A 64 7.48 -12.39 -29.86
N GLY A 65 7.68 -12.81 -31.12
CA GLY A 65 6.55 -13.27 -31.93
C GLY A 65 5.68 -14.23 -31.11
N PRO A 66 4.40 -14.44 -31.48
CA PRO A 66 3.52 -15.31 -30.71
C PRO A 66 4.31 -16.56 -30.33
N LEU A 67 4.40 -16.83 -29.02
CA LEU A 67 4.77 -18.18 -28.57
C LEU A 67 3.74 -19.04 -29.28
N TYR A 68 4.16 -19.67 -30.37
CA TYR A 68 3.30 -20.49 -31.19
C TYR A 68 2.81 -21.61 -30.24
N GLU A 69 1.61 -21.43 -29.68
CA GLU A 69 0.89 -22.53 -29.01
C GLU A 69 0.63 -23.66 -30.03
N GLU A 70 0.68 -23.32 -31.33
CA GLU A 70 0.63 -24.26 -32.44
C GLU A 70 1.87 -24.08 -33.33
N ILE A 71 2.74 -25.09 -33.44
CA ILE A 71 3.81 -25.09 -34.46
C ILE A 71 3.13 -24.90 -35.82
N PRO A 72 3.45 -23.83 -36.59
CA PRO A 72 2.81 -23.64 -37.88
C PRO A 72 3.18 -24.83 -38.76
N THR A 73 2.18 -25.62 -39.13
CA THR A 73 2.34 -26.71 -40.11
C THR A 73 2.54 -26.07 -41.47
N LEU A 74 3.78 -25.68 -41.75
CA LEU A 74 4.19 -25.23 -43.08
C LEU A 74 4.09 -26.44 -44.02
N THR A 75 2.97 -26.54 -44.71
CA THR A 75 2.68 -27.63 -45.66
C THR A 75 3.58 -27.59 -46.89
N ASN A 76 4.21 -26.45 -47.16
CA ASN A 76 5.09 -26.24 -48.30
C ASN A 76 6.32 -25.41 -47.88
N TYR A 77 7.50 -26.04 -47.88
CA TYR A 77 8.77 -25.41 -47.52
C TYR A 77 9.91 -25.90 -48.42
N SER A 78 10.95 -25.08 -48.55
CA SER A 78 12.12 -25.40 -49.38
C SER A 78 12.85 -26.62 -48.80
N LEU A 79 13.09 -27.65 -49.62
CA LEU A 79 13.67 -28.96 -49.25
C LEU A 79 12.70 -30.02 -48.69
N LYS A 80 11.39 -29.88 -48.90
CA LYS A 80 10.40 -30.90 -48.48
C LYS A 80 10.74 -32.31 -48.99
N GLU A 81 11.08 -32.45 -50.28
CA GLU A 81 11.45 -33.75 -50.87
C GLU A 81 12.74 -34.33 -50.27
N GLY A 82 13.76 -33.49 -50.05
CA GLY A 82 15.02 -33.93 -49.45
C GLY A 82 14.86 -34.38 -48.00
N HIS A 83 14.01 -33.70 -47.23
CA HIS A 83 13.69 -34.10 -45.86
C HIS A 83 12.90 -35.41 -45.84
N TYR A 84 11.90 -35.55 -46.71
CA TYR A 84 11.10 -36.77 -46.82
C TYR A 84 11.97 -38.00 -47.15
N LEU A 85 12.87 -37.87 -48.14
CA LEU A 85 13.83 -38.94 -48.48
C LEU A 85 14.78 -39.31 -47.34
N SER A 86 15.03 -38.37 -46.43
CA SER A 86 15.85 -38.59 -45.22
C SER A 86 15.04 -39.12 -44.03
N GLY A 87 13.74 -39.39 -44.21
CA GLY A 87 12.83 -39.86 -43.15
C GLY A 87 12.35 -38.76 -42.19
N LEU A 88 12.44 -37.49 -42.59
CA LEU A 88 12.04 -36.33 -41.80
C LEU A 88 10.75 -35.72 -42.37
N ASP A 89 9.63 -35.91 -41.68
CA ASP A 89 8.30 -35.42 -42.09
C ASP A 89 7.97 -34.01 -41.58
N PHE A 90 8.97 -33.26 -41.11
CA PHE A 90 8.78 -31.92 -40.57
C PHE A 90 9.84 -30.92 -41.07
N PRO A 91 9.48 -29.63 -41.18
CA PRO A 91 10.43 -28.58 -41.53
C PRO A 91 11.43 -28.34 -40.40
N LEU A 92 12.70 -28.68 -40.60
CA LEU A 92 13.79 -28.38 -39.65
C LEU A 92 14.20 -26.90 -39.63
N VAL A 93 13.96 -26.15 -40.71
CA VAL A 93 14.43 -24.76 -40.87
C VAL A 93 13.33 -23.90 -41.50
N CYS A 94 12.42 -23.38 -40.66
CA CYS A 94 11.27 -22.59 -41.14
C CYS A 94 10.94 -21.35 -40.31
N LEU A 95 11.82 -20.91 -39.41
CA LEU A 95 11.58 -19.64 -38.71
C LEU A 95 12.12 -18.50 -39.58
N PRO A 96 11.28 -17.61 -40.15
CA PRO A 96 11.78 -16.34 -40.67
C PRO A 96 12.50 -15.60 -39.53
N PRO A 97 13.48 -14.72 -39.83
CA PRO A 97 14.06 -13.86 -38.80
C PRO A 97 12.92 -13.09 -38.14
N CYS A 98 12.58 -13.48 -36.92
CA CYS A 98 11.49 -12.87 -36.19
C CYS A 98 11.92 -11.43 -35.92
N LYS A 99 11.33 -10.47 -36.63
CA LYS A 99 11.57 -9.04 -36.37
C LYS A 99 11.02 -8.76 -34.97
N GLU A 100 11.91 -8.77 -34.00
CA GLU A 100 11.60 -8.44 -32.62
C GLU A 100 11.27 -6.95 -32.54
N GLU A 101 9.99 -6.62 -32.64
CA GLU A 101 9.54 -5.24 -32.44
C GLU A 101 9.70 -4.86 -30.96
N PRO A 102 10.25 -3.67 -30.65
CA PRO A 102 10.31 -3.19 -29.28
C PRO A 102 8.88 -2.96 -28.76
N LEU A 103 8.48 -3.71 -27.74
CA LEU A 103 7.22 -3.54 -27.03
C LEU A 103 7.44 -2.65 -25.81
N VAL A 104 6.85 -1.46 -25.84
CA VAL A 104 6.78 -0.57 -24.67
C VAL A 104 5.32 -0.34 -24.31
N LYS A 105 4.86 -0.99 -23.23
CA LYS A 105 3.52 -0.81 -22.69
C LYS A 105 3.60 -0.03 -21.39
N LYS A 106 3.16 1.23 -21.42
CA LYS A 106 3.03 2.08 -20.23
C LYS A 106 1.66 1.84 -19.57
N TYR A 107 1.65 1.80 -18.25
CA TYR A 107 0.43 1.66 -17.45
C TYR A 107 0.09 3.01 -16.83
N SER A 108 -1.18 3.40 -16.92
CA SER A 108 -1.71 4.61 -16.31
C SER A 108 -2.61 4.26 -15.11
N PRO A 109 -2.77 5.18 -14.14
CA PRO A 109 -3.63 4.96 -12.99
C PRO A 109 -5.08 4.68 -13.41
N GLU A 110 -5.61 3.54 -12.97
CA GLU A 110 -6.98 3.10 -13.27
C GLU A 110 -7.93 3.55 -12.14
N LEU A 111 -9.02 4.23 -12.51
CA LEU A 111 -10.05 4.64 -11.55
C LEU A 111 -10.98 3.46 -11.25
N SER A 112 -11.04 3.05 -9.98
CA SER A 112 -11.89 1.95 -9.50
C SER A 112 -13.27 2.42 -9.02
N GLY A 113 -13.42 3.69 -8.65
CA GLY A 113 -14.68 4.24 -8.21
C GLY A 113 -14.57 5.62 -7.56
N LYS A 114 -15.69 6.18 -7.14
CA LYS A 114 -15.78 7.48 -6.47
C LYS A 114 -16.65 7.41 -5.24
N ILE A 115 -16.10 7.86 -4.12
CA ILE A 115 -16.82 8.02 -2.85
C ILE A 115 -17.33 9.46 -2.79
N PRO A 116 -18.62 9.69 -2.48
CA PRO A 116 -19.14 11.04 -2.29
C PRO A 116 -18.44 11.68 -1.09
N LEU A 117 -17.62 12.71 -1.35
CA LEU A 117 -16.88 13.42 -0.32
C LEU A 117 -17.04 14.93 -0.51
N PRO A 118 -18.05 15.56 0.13
CA PRO A 118 -18.25 16.99 0.04
C PRO A 118 -17.01 17.77 0.48
N PRO A 119 -16.67 18.90 -0.16
CA PRO A 119 -15.47 19.69 0.18
C PRO A 119 -15.40 20.08 1.66
N THR A 120 -16.54 20.39 2.29
CA THR A 120 -16.63 20.72 3.72
C THR A 120 -16.19 19.55 4.60
N VAL A 121 -16.68 18.34 4.30
CA VAL A 121 -16.32 17.11 5.03
C VAL A 121 -14.85 16.78 4.81
N LYS A 122 -14.36 16.87 3.56
CA LYS A 122 -12.94 16.68 3.24
C LYS A 122 -12.05 17.60 4.08
N LYS A 123 -12.38 18.89 4.13
CA LYS A 123 -11.60 19.89 4.88
C LYS A 123 -11.57 19.58 6.38
N GLN A 124 -12.72 19.20 6.96
CA GLN A 124 -12.80 18.83 8.38
C GLN A 124 -11.98 17.58 8.69
N LEU A 125 -12.06 16.54 7.85
CA LEU A 125 -11.28 15.32 8.01
C LEU A 125 -9.77 15.59 7.96
N LEU A 126 -9.31 16.30 6.93
CA LEU A 126 -7.89 16.61 6.76
C LEU A 126 -7.33 17.49 7.89
N GLU A 127 -8.10 18.47 8.36
CA GLU A 127 -7.71 19.29 9.51
C GLU A 127 -7.71 18.48 10.82
N GLY A 128 -8.66 17.57 11.01
CA GLY A 128 -8.66 16.63 12.14
C GLY A 128 -7.41 15.75 12.15
N MET A 129 -7.08 15.13 11.02
CA MET A 129 -5.86 14.33 10.85
C MET A 129 -4.58 15.14 11.09
N ARG A 130 -4.56 16.40 10.67
CA ARG A 130 -3.44 17.31 10.95
C ARG A 130 -3.28 17.59 12.44
N ARG A 131 -4.39 17.80 13.14
CA ARG A 131 -4.39 18.05 14.59
C ARG A 131 -3.88 16.84 15.38
N VAL A 132 -4.19 15.62 14.94
CA VAL A 132 -3.66 14.38 15.56
C VAL A 132 -2.13 14.39 15.55
N VAL A 133 -1.50 14.57 14.38
CA VAL A 133 -0.04 14.57 14.26
C VAL A 133 0.58 15.73 15.05
N LYS A 134 0.00 16.93 14.97
CA LYS A 134 0.46 18.09 15.76
C LYS A 134 0.39 17.84 17.26
N ARG A 135 -0.67 17.18 17.76
CA ARG A 135 -0.81 16.83 19.18
C ARG A 135 0.27 15.86 19.61
N GLN A 136 0.51 14.81 18.82
CA GLN A 136 1.55 13.82 19.12
C GLN A 136 2.95 14.44 19.05
N ALA A 137 3.19 15.38 18.13
CA ALA A 137 4.43 16.12 18.08
C ALA A 137 4.63 17.12 19.25
N LYS A 138 3.57 17.47 20.00
CA LYS A 138 3.70 18.31 21.21
C LYS A 138 3.88 17.47 22.47
N ASN A 139 3.04 16.45 22.64
CA ASN A 139 2.94 15.72 23.91
C ASN A 139 3.70 14.39 23.89
N GLY A 140 3.92 13.81 22.70
CA GLY A 140 4.45 12.46 22.55
C GLY A 140 5.97 12.37 22.43
N ILE A 141 6.68 13.48 22.21
CA ILE A 141 8.14 13.46 21.94
C ILE A 141 8.91 12.78 23.07
N PHE A 142 8.63 13.12 24.33
CA PHE A 142 9.36 12.55 25.47
C PHE A 142 9.24 11.02 25.55
N SER A 143 8.02 10.49 25.40
CA SER A 143 7.76 9.05 25.35
C SER A 143 8.45 8.40 24.16
N LEU A 144 8.37 9.01 22.97
CA LEU A 144 8.99 8.49 21.76
C LEU A 144 10.52 8.48 21.84
N SER A 145 11.14 9.51 22.44
CA SER A 145 12.60 9.55 22.65
C SER A 145 13.09 8.45 23.59
N ARG A 146 12.24 8.00 24.53
CA ARG A 146 12.57 6.85 25.40
C ARG A 146 12.51 5.53 24.64
N ILE A 147 11.52 5.37 23.76
CA ILE A 147 11.33 4.16 22.95
C ILE A 147 12.43 4.05 21.88
N TYR A 148 12.74 5.15 21.20
CA TYR A 148 13.75 5.23 20.15
C TYR A 148 15.09 5.79 20.66
N LYS A 149 15.50 5.44 21.89
CA LYS A 149 16.73 5.96 22.52
C LYS A 149 17.96 5.70 21.66
N ASP A 150 18.03 4.53 21.02
CA ASP A 150 19.15 4.12 20.18
C ASP A 150 19.12 4.76 18.78
N TYR A 151 18.02 5.42 18.43
CA TYR A 151 17.81 6.05 17.12
C TYR A 151 17.24 7.48 17.24
N PRO A 152 17.98 8.43 17.81
CA PRO A 152 17.52 9.81 18.02
C PRO A 152 17.16 10.53 16.70
N GLY A 153 17.76 10.10 15.58
CA GLY A 153 17.47 10.62 14.24
C GLY A 153 16.00 10.45 13.82
N LEU A 154 15.29 9.42 14.30
CA LEU A 154 13.86 9.26 14.01
C LEU A 154 13.03 10.40 14.60
N ILE A 155 13.41 10.86 15.79
CA ILE A 155 12.70 11.92 16.49
C ILE A 155 12.98 13.28 15.86
N SER A 156 14.23 13.56 15.47
CA SER A 156 14.55 14.78 14.72
C SER A 156 13.76 14.86 13.41
N ASP A 157 13.71 13.75 12.67
CA ASP A 157 12.99 13.68 11.41
C ASP A 157 11.49 13.92 11.60
N PHE A 158 10.92 13.36 12.67
CA PHE A 158 9.53 13.60 13.04
C PHE A 158 9.27 15.07 13.34
N VAL A 159 10.14 15.73 14.11
CA VAL A 159 10.02 17.15 14.45
C VAL A 159 10.08 18.04 13.20
N ASP A 160 10.93 17.71 12.24
CA ASP A 160 11.08 18.45 10.98
C ASP A 160 9.84 18.33 10.08
N LEU A 161 9.28 17.12 9.99
CA LEU A 161 8.19 16.80 9.08
C LEU A 161 6.79 16.90 9.70
N LYS A 162 6.66 17.17 11.01
CA LYS A 162 5.36 17.27 11.73
C LYS A 162 4.36 18.25 11.11
N THR A 163 4.83 19.23 10.33
CA THR A 163 3.96 20.22 9.67
C THR A 163 3.45 19.77 8.30
N GLN A 164 4.08 18.75 7.71
CA GLN A 164 3.87 18.25 6.35
C GLN A 164 3.22 16.87 6.33
N LEU A 165 3.13 16.21 7.48
CA LEU A 165 2.47 14.93 7.66
C LEU A 165 1.13 15.14 8.38
N ILE A 166 0.07 14.55 7.83
CA ILE A 166 -1.22 14.40 8.53
C ILE A 166 -1.52 12.92 8.66
N GLY A 167 -2.32 12.52 9.64
CA GLY A 167 -2.61 11.11 9.78
C GLY A 167 -3.56 10.80 10.94
N LYS A 168 -3.79 9.51 11.11
CA LYS A 168 -4.56 8.98 12.24
C LYS A 168 -3.79 7.81 12.85
N THR A 169 -3.76 7.78 14.17
CA THR A 169 -3.27 6.65 14.96
C THR A 169 -4.44 5.72 15.30
N SER A 170 -4.17 4.43 15.39
CA SER A 170 -5.10 3.45 15.97
C SER A 170 -4.35 2.47 16.85
N THR A 171 -5.05 1.94 17.84
CA THR A 171 -4.59 0.87 18.71
C THR A 171 -5.72 -0.16 18.74
N SER A 172 -5.41 -1.40 18.39
CA SER A 172 -6.34 -2.53 18.48
C SER A 172 -5.85 -3.49 19.56
N GLU A 173 -6.76 -3.95 20.40
CA GLU A 173 -6.48 -4.94 21.44
C GLU A 173 -6.91 -6.32 20.95
N VAL A 174 -6.07 -7.32 21.20
CA VAL A 174 -6.33 -8.71 20.83
C VAL A 174 -5.92 -9.61 21.99
N VAL A 175 -6.79 -10.56 22.30
CA VAL A 175 -6.46 -11.67 23.20
C VAL A 175 -5.83 -12.75 22.35
N GLU A 176 -4.52 -12.95 22.48
CA GLU A 176 -3.80 -14.04 21.84
C GLU A 176 -3.09 -14.86 22.91
N ARG A 177 -3.02 -16.18 22.73
CA ARG A 177 -2.13 -17.04 23.52
C ARG A 177 -0.90 -17.37 22.69
N LEU A 178 0.22 -16.74 23.04
CA LEU A 178 1.51 -17.01 22.41
C LEU A 178 2.30 -18.08 23.19
N ASP A 179 2.15 -18.08 24.51
CA ASP A 179 2.84 -19.01 25.40
C ASP A 179 1.93 -20.20 25.75
N LEU A 180 2.48 -21.41 25.67
CA LEU A 180 1.79 -22.65 26.06
C LEU A 180 1.88 -22.91 27.57
N ASP A 181 2.86 -22.31 28.25
CA ASP A 181 3.23 -22.64 29.63
C ASP A 181 2.30 -22.05 30.69
N LYS A 182 1.43 -21.12 30.29
CA LYS A 182 0.55 -20.38 31.20
C LYS A 182 -0.93 -20.52 30.79
N PRO A 183 -1.55 -21.69 31.04
CA PRO A 183 -2.89 -21.99 30.57
C PRO A 183 -3.98 -21.10 31.19
N ASP A 184 -3.71 -20.50 32.36
CA ASP A 184 -4.66 -19.64 33.07
C ASP A 184 -4.52 -18.15 32.73
N GLU A 185 -3.44 -17.75 32.03
CA GLU A 185 -3.31 -16.36 31.58
C GLU A 185 -4.19 -16.12 30.34
N ILE A 186 -4.78 -14.93 30.29
CA ILE A 186 -5.50 -14.39 29.13
C ILE A 186 -4.69 -13.17 28.67
N PRO A 187 -3.63 -13.37 27.87
CA PRO A 187 -2.72 -12.29 27.51
C PRO A 187 -3.46 -11.32 26.60
N LEU A 188 -3.44 -10.04 26.98
CA LEU A 188 -3.95 -8.96 26.16
C LEU A 188 -2.77 -8.27 25.47
N TYR A 189 -2.77 -8.32 24.14
CA TYR A 189 -1.78 -7.66 23.31
C TYR A 189 -2.41 -6.50 22.54
N THR A 190 -1.58 -5.52 22.25
CA THR A 190 -1.95 -4.37 21.42
C THR A 190 -1.27 -4.43 20.07
N HIS A 191 -1.95 -3.98 19.03
CA HIS A 191 -1.34 -3.70 17.75
C HIS A 191 -1.53 -2.23 17.40
N VAL A 192 -0.47 -1.65 16.86
CA VAL A 192 -0.39 -0.21 16.61
C VAL A 192 -0.45 0.04 15.12
N TRP A 193 -1.34 0.96 14.73
CA TRP A 193 -1.46 1.41 13.36
C TRP A 193 -1.23 2.92 13.28
N PHE A 194 -0.58 3.33 12.21
CA PHE A 194 -0.58 4.72 11.78
C PHE A 194 -0.81 4.80 10.29
N GLY A 195 -1.83 5.57 9.91
CA GLY A 195 -2.10 5.94 8.53
C GLY A 195 -1.80 7.42 8.31
N GLY A 196 -0.84 7.73 7.44
CA GLY A 196 -0.37 9.09 7.19
C GLY A 196 -0.41 9.47 5.72
N ILE A 197 -0.62 10.76 5.46
CA ILE A 197 -0.52 11.39 4.14
C ILE A 197 0.51 12.51 4.25
N SER A 198 1.58 12.44 3.47
CA SER A 198 2.56 13.52 3.35
C SER A 198 2.15 14.49 2.26
N TYR A 199 2.46 15.76 2.48
CA TYR A 199 2.26 16.84 1.52
C TYR A 199 3.59 17.50 1.19
N GLU A 200 3.72 17.94 -0.07
CA GLU A 200 4.87 18.75 -0.47
C GLU A 200 4.94 20.02 0.37
N LYS A 201 6.18 20.53 0.55
CA LYS A 201 6.45 21.71 1.38
C LYS A 201 5.68 22.91 0.81
N SER A 202 4.57 23.23 1.47
CA SER A 202 3.70 24.34 1.08
C SER A 202 4.12 25.63 1.78
N PRO A 203 3.97 26.81 1.14
CA PRO A 203 4.14 28.09 1.81
C PRO A 203 3.15 28.20 2.99
N LYS A 204 3.51 28.97 4.03
CA LYS A 204 2.58 29.26 5.13
C LYS A 204 1.48 30.21 4.60
N PRO A 205 0.17 29.94 4.82
CA PRO A 205 -0.42 28.85 5.60
C PRO A 205 -0.49 27.51 4.84
N PHE A 206 -0.31 26.41 5.58
CA PHE A 206 -0.38 25.04 5.05
C PHE A 206 -1.70 24.78 4.31
N LYS A 207 -1.60 24.35 3.05
CA LYS A 207 -2.72 23.96 2.19
C LYS A 207 -2.68 22.47 1.88
N PHE A 208 -3.84 21.88 1.66
CA PHE A 208 -3.99 20.45 1.36
C PHE A 208 -4.01 20.18 -0.15
N ASP A 209 -3.13 20.84 -0.91
CA ASP A 209 -3.25 20.90 -2.38
C ASP A 209 -2.48 19.77 -3.07
N LYS A 210 -1.25 19.47 -2.60
CA LYS A 210 -0.33 18.51 -3.23
C LYS A 210 0.03 17.36 -2.29
N PRO A 211 -0.83 16.34 -2.16
CA PRO A 211 -0.46 15.10 -1.48
C PRO A 211 0.64 14.38 -2.27
N GLU A 212 1.66 13.90 -1.59
CA GLU A 212 2.85 13.30 -2.18
C GLU A 212 2.88 11.78 -1.99
N LEU A 213 2.72 11.31 -0.75
CA LEU A 213 2.84 9.91 -0.39
C LEU A 213 1.83 9.54 0.71
N VAL A 214 1.20 8.38 0.57
CA VAL A 214 0.42 7.75 1.64
C VAL A 214 1.25 6.63 2.25
N VAL A 215 1.36 6.63 3.58
CA VAL A 215 2.14 5.64 4.33
C VAL A 215 1.24 5.01 5.38
N VAL A 216 1.21 3.68 5.41
CA VAL A 216 0.54 2.92 6.46
C VAL A 216 1.60 2.08 7.17
N VAL A 217 1.71 2.25 8.47
CA VAL A 217 2.60 1.48 9.33
C VAL A 217 1.73 0.66 10.27
N TYR A 218 1.99 -0.64 10.29
CA TYR A 218 1.36 -1.59 11.19
C TYR A 218 2.46 -2.28 12.01
N LEU A 219 2.38 -2.16 13.33
CA LEU A 219 3.29 -2.78 14.28
C LEU A 219 2.49 -3.79 15.10
N LYS A 220 2.80 -5.07 14.92
CA LYS A 220 2.29 -6.12 15.79
C LYS A 220 2.95 -6.00 17.16
N TYR A 221 2.19 -6.19 18.23
CA TYR A 221 2.66 -6.11 19.61
C TYR A 221 3.27 -4.74 20.02
N GLY A 222 2.83 -3.66 19.37
CA GLY A 222 3.25 -2.29 19.73
C GLY A 222 2.51 -1.78 20.96
N GLY A 223 3.11 -0.83 21.69
CA GLY A 223 2.52 -0.31 22.92
C GLY A 223 1.41 0.70 22.64
N TYR A 224 1.78 1.86 22.11
CA TYR A 224 0.87 2.99 21.90
C TYR A 224 0.88 3.51 20.46
N GLY A 225 -0.26 4.08 20.04
CA GLY A 225 -0.47 4.58 18.67
C GLY A 225 0.54 5.61 18.16
N ASN A 226 1.30 6.27 19.04
CA ASN A 226 2.33 7.25 18.68
C ASN A 226 3.61 6.60 18.11
N GLU A 227 3.91 5.35 18.46
CA GLU A 227 5.15 4.65 18.09
C GLU A 227 5.33 4.53 16.57
N ALA A 228 4.24 4.34 15.82
CA ALA A 228 4.32 4.17 14.38
C ALA A 228 4.57 5.48 13.59
N ILE A 229 4.42 6.66 14.21
CA ILE A 229 4.52 7.95 13.52
C ILE A 229 5.96 8.27 13.09
N PRO A 230 7.00 8.15 13.95
CA PRO A 230 8.38 8.39 13.54
C PRO A 230 8.82 7.48 12.38
N LEU A 231 8.38 6.20 12.37
CA LEU A 231 8.67 5.28 11.27
C LEU A 231 8.08 5.77 9.95
N ALA A 232 6.80 6.15 9.94
CA ALA A 232 6.17 6.70 8.75
C ALA A 232 6.86 7.98 8.26
N THR A 233 7.34 8.79 9.20
CA THR A 233 8.06 10.04 8.90
C THR A 233 9.40 9.76 8.22
N GLN A 234 10.13 8.76 8.71
CA GLN A 234 11.40 8.34 8.11
C GLN A 234 11.19 7.81 6.69
N MET A 235 10.11 7.04 6.44
CA MET A 235 9.74 6.58 5.10
C MET A 235 9.50 7.77 4.14
N VAL A 236 8.79 8.80 4.59
CA VAL A 236 8.55 10.03 3.81
C VAL A 236 9.86 10.76 3.51
N LYS A 237 10.76 10.89 4.49
CA LYS A 237 12.07 11.53 4.29
C LYS A 237 12.90 10.74 3.28
N LYS A 238 12.95 9.42 3.41
CA LYS A 238 13.68 8.55 2.49
C LYS A 238 13.11 8.59 1.08
N TRP A 239 11.78 8.62 0.94
CA TRP A 239 11.11 8.81 -0.34
C TRP A 239 11.55 10.10 -1.04
N ARG A 240 11.63 11.21 -0.30
CA ARG A 240 12.08 12.50 -0.84
C ARG A 240 13.54 12.48 -1.28
N GLU A 241 14.40 11.83 -0.50
CA GLU A 241 15.81 11.61 -0.87
C GLU A 241 15.93 10.79 -2.17
N ILE A 242 15.09 9.77 -2.36
CA ILE A 242 15.05 8.99 -3.59
C ILE A 242 14.53 9.84 -4.75
N LYS A 243 13.49 10.65 -4.52
CA LYS A 243 12.90 11.54 -5.54
C LYS A 243 13.89 12.63 -5.99
N SER A 244 14.77 13.12 -5.11
CA SER A 244 15.79 14.13 -5.47
C SER A 244 16.99 13.57 -6.23
N LYS A 245 17.19 12.25 -6.22
CA LYS A 245 18.28 11.57 -6.94
C LYS A 245 17.88 11.13 -8.35
N LYS A 246 16.59 11.15 -8.66
CA LYS A 246 16.03 10.90 -9.99
C LYS A 246 15.94 12.20 -10.77
#